data_AF-A0A1B8QCG2-F1
#
_entry.id   AF-A0A1B8QCG2-F1
#
_cell.length_a   1.000
_cell.length_b   1.000
_cell.length_c   1.000
_cell.angle_alpha   90.00
_cell.angle_beta   90.00
_cell.angle_gamma   90.00
#
_symmetry.space_group_name_H-M   'P 1'
#
loop_
_entity.id
_entity.type
_entity.pdbx_description
1 polymer ?
#
loop_
_entity_poly.entity_id
_entity_poly.type
_entity_poly.pdbx_seq_one_letter_code
_entity_poly.pdbx_strand_id
1 'polypeptide(L)'
;MSQLPFNPAVQSAGVPELDLSHDELAAREAYRAKLQRQAQDIVAIATLQSHSALNCLHKINVAGGTTEKAYRAVNQRIIDDQDAHGAYHAIAMAQTTPDLPFDVPVLLDIVVAHGDGDLQLRTLKLFDSQPVNAAPITRIEQAILAAGDKPTIDALQAHLAGRSAV
;
A
#
# COMPACT_ATOMS: atom_id res chain seq x y z
N MET A 1 23.60 -35.40 -17.88
CA MET A 1 22.58 -35.24 -16.83
C MET A 1 23.14 -35.85 -15.55
N SER A 2 23.79 -35.06 -14.68
CA SER A 2 24.28 -35.56 -13.40
C SER A 2 23.17 -35.44 -12.35
N GLN A 3 22.61 -36.57 -11.93
CA GLN A 3 21.83 -36.64 -10.71
C GLN A 3 22.80 -36.60 -9.54
N LEU A 4 22.72 -35.55 -8.73
CA LEU A 4 23.44 -35.46 -7.46
C LEU A 4 22.97 -36.61 -6.55
N PRO A 5 23.86 -37.41 -5.95
CA PRO A 5 23.46 -38.47 -5.05
C PRO A 5 22.84 -37.86 -3.79
N PHE A 6 21.63 -38.30 -3.45
CA PHE A 6 20.97 -37.94 -2.20
C PHE A 6 21.81 -38.47 -1.04
N ASN A 7 22.38 -37.58 -0.23
CA ASN A 7 23.17 -37.94 0.93
C ASN A 7 22.23 -38.25 2.11
N PRO A 8 22.09 -39.51 2.55
CA PRO A 8 21.18 -39.89 3.63
C PRO A 8 21.64 -39.39 5.01
N ALA A 9 22.85 -38.81 5.10
CA ALA A 9 23.37 -38.19 6.33
C ALA A 9 22.78 -36.81 6.62
N VAL A 10 21.93 -36.25 5.75
CA VAL A 10 21.07 -35.10 6.08
C VAL A 10 19.82 -35.61 6.82
N GLN A 11 20.01 -36.43 7.86
CA GLN A 11 19.03 -36.56 8.92
C GLN A 11 19.05 -35.21 9.64
N SER A 12 18.02 -34.41 9.39
CA SER A 12 17.55 -33.30 10.24
C SER A 12 18.60 -32.82 11.24
N ALA A 13 19.65 -32.15 10.75
CA ALA A 13 20.60 -31.48 11.62
C ALA A 13 19.76 -30.49 12.42
N GLY A 14 19.58 -30.78 13.71
CA GLY A 14 18.54 -30.27 14.58
C GLY A 14 18.07 -28.87 14.21
N VAL A 15 16.94 -28.81 13.50
CA VAL A 15 16.00 -27.73 13.78
C VAL A 15 15.57 -28.05 15.21
N PRO A 16 15.87 -27.20 16.21
CA PRO A 16 15.31 -27.45 17.52
C PRO A 16 13.81 -27.56 17.33
N GLU A 17 13.23 -28.73 17.60
CA GLU A 17 11.79 -28.82 17.81
C GLU A 17 11.53 -27.80 18.89
N LEU A 18 10.92 -26.68 18.50
CA LEU A 18 10.44 -25.68 19.42
C LEU A 18 9.36 -26.41 20.23
N ASP A 19 9.77 -27.02 21.34
CA ASP A 19 8.90 -27.68 22.30
C ASP A 19 8.15 -26.59 23.05
N LEU A 20 7.21 -25.98 22.32
CA LEU A 20 6.36 -24.92 22.82
C LEU A 20 5.43 -25.53 23.83
N SER A 21 5.38 -24.92 25.02
CA SER A 21 4.42 -25.30 26.04
C SER A 21 2.99 -25.23 25.49
N HIS A 22 2.09 -26.02 26.06
CA HIS A 22 0.68 -26.01 25.69
C HIS A 22 0.08 -24.59 25.69
N ASP A 23 0.50 -23.75 26.64
CA ASP A 23 0.10 -22.36 26.76
C ASP A 23 0.63 -21.48 25.61
N GLU A 24 1.86 -21.69 25.15
CA GLU A 24 2.43 -20.96 24.01
C GLU A 24 1.78 -21.36 22.68
N LEU A 25 1.38 -22.63 22.53
CA LEU A 25 0.62 -23.10 21.38
C LEU A 25 -0.78 -22.47 21.38
N ALA A 26 -1.48 -22.48 22.51
CA ALA A 26 -2.79 -21.85 22.66
C ALA A 26 -2.73 -20.34 22.40
N ALA A 27 -1.70 -19.64 22.90
CA ALA A 27 -1.49 -18.22 22.64
C ALA A 27 -1.25 -17.92 21.15
N ARG A 28 -0.47 -18.77 20.46
CA ARG A 28 -0.25 -18.66 19.01
C ARG A 28 -1.53 -18.89 18.20
N GLU A 29 -2.33 -19.88 18.58
CA GLU A 29 -3.61 -20.15 17.93
C GLU A 29 -4.59 -19.00 18.12
N ALA A 30 -4.70 -18.47 19.34
CA ALA A 30 -5.52 -17.30 19.64
C ALA A 30 -5.06 -16.06 18.83
N TYR A 31 -3.74 -15.86 18.72
CA TYR A 31 -3.19 -14.78 17.91
C TYR A 31 -3.51 -14.95 16.42
N ARG A 32 -3.35 -16.15 15.86
CA ARG A 32 -3.72 -16.46 14.46
C ARG A 32 -5.21 -16.23 14.21
N ALA A 33 -6.08 -16.69 15.11
CA ALA A 33 -7.52 -16.49 15.01
C ALA A 33 -7.89 -14.99 15.04
N LYS A 34 -7.20 -14.20 15.88
CA LYS A 34 -7.36 -12.73 15.90
C LYS A 34 -6.99 -12.10 14.56
N LEU A 35 -5.82 -12.43 14.01
CA LEU A 35 -5.37 -11.90 12.72
C LEU A 35 -6.34 -12.29 11.58
N GLN A 36 -6.81 -13.54 11.57
CA GLN A 36 -7.77 -14.02 10.59
C GLN A 36 -9.10 -13.24 10.67
N ARG A 37 -9.60 -12.99 11.89
CA ARG A 37 -10.81 -12.20 12.10
C ARG A 37 -10.63 -10.75 11.64
N GLN A 38 -9.49 -10.14 11.93
CA GLN A 38 -9.18 -8.78 11.48
C GLN A 38 -9.14 -8.69 9.94
N ALA A 39 -8.52 -9.66 9.27
CA ALA A 39 -8.50 -9.70 7.81
C ALA A 39 -9.91 -9.86 7.22
N GLN A 40 -10.74 -10.72 7.82
CA GLN A 40 -12.14 -10.90 7.41
C GLN A 40 -12.98 -9.64 7.61
N ASP A 41 -12.79 -8.92 8.72
CA ASP A 41 -13.46 -7.64 9.00
C ASP A 41 -13.12 -6.60 7.93
N ILE A 42 -11.84 -6.45 7.58
CA ILE A 42 -11.40 -5.50 6.55
C ILE A 42 -12.00 -5.85 5.19
N VAL A 43 -12.01 -7.14 4.81
CA VAL A 43 -12.65 -7.58 3.56
C VAL A 43 -14.15 -7.30 3.58
N ALA A 44 -14.84 -7.58 4.68
CA ALA A 44 -16.27 -7.33 4.81
C ALA A 44 -16.60 -5.85 4.67
N ILE A 45 -15.85 -4.97 5.36
CA ILE A 45 -16.02 -3.52 5.25
C ILE A 45 -15.78 -3.07 3.82
N ALA A 46 -14.65 -3.44 3.23
CA ALA A 46 -14.30 -3.05 1.85
C ALA A 46 -15.27 -3.60 0.80
N THR A 47 -15.97 -4.70 1.05
CA THR A 47 -16.92 -5.28 0.07
C THR A 47 -18.34 -4.76 0.24
N LEU A 48 -18.76 -4.50 1.48
CA LEU A 48 -20.16 -4.19 1.80
C LEU A 48 -20.43 -2.70 2.01
N GLN A 49 -19.40 -1.89 2.25
CA GLN A 49 -19.54 -0.47 2.56
C GLN A 49 -18.86 0.39 1.50
N SER A 50 -19.60 1.33 0.92
CA SER A 50 -19.05 2.40 0.10
C SER A 50 -18.33 3.44 0.96
N HIS A 51 -17.37 4.14 0.35
CA HIS A 51 -16.53 5.18 0.94
C HIS A 51 -15.78 4.72 2.20
N SER A 52 -15.41 3.45 2.24
CA SER A 52 -14.80 2.81 3.41
C SER A 52 -13.28 2.63 3.29
N ALA A 53 -12.67 3.01 2.17
CA ALA A 53 -11.28 2.71 1.87
C ALA A 53 -10.31 3.26 2.94
N LEU A 54 -10.46 4.52 3.34
CA LEU A 54 -9.64 5.13 4.39
C LEU A 54 -9.74 4.40 5.74
N ASN A 55 -10.94 3.97 6.12
CA ASN A 55 -11.14 3.19 7.35
C ASN A 55 -10.39 1.85 7.26
N CYS A 56 -10.49 1.17 6.12
CA CYS A 56 -9.76 -0.07 5.90
C CYS A 56 -8.24 0.14 5.93
N LEU A 57 -7.71 1.15 5.23
CA LEU A 57 -6.29 1.47 5.22
C LEU A 57 -5.78 1.81 6.63
N HIS A 58 -6.55 2.56 7.43
CA HIS A 58 -6.22 2.84 8.82
C HIS A 58 -6.14 1.55 9.65
N LYS A 59 -7.14 0.67 9.54
CA LYS A 59 -7.16 -0.63 10.24
C LYS A 59 -5.96 -1.49 9.88
N ILE A 60 -5.55 -1.50 8.60
CA ILE A 60 -4.37 -2.23 8.14
C ILE A 60 -3.11 -1.66 8.79
N ASN A 61 -2.93 -0.34 8.80
CA ASN A 61 -1.75 0.31 9.39
C ASN A 61 -1.66 0.04 10.91
N VAL A 62 -2.78 0.15 11.63
CA VAL A 62 -2.82 -0.16 13.07
C VAL A 62 -2.50 -1.63 13.36
N ALA A 63 -2.90 -2.55 12.47
CA ALA A 63 -2.59 -3.96 12.59
C ALA A 63 -1.13 -4.31 12.19
N GLY A 64 -0.39 -3.36 11.60
CA GLY A 64 0.94 -3.62 11.06
C GLY A 64 0.92 -4.45 9.77
N GLY A 65 -0.22 -4.49 9.08
CA GLY A 65 -0.42 -5.26 7.86
C GLY A 65 -1.65 -6.16 7.90
N THR A 66 -1.91 -6.83 6.78
CA THR A 66 -3.02 -7.78 6.62
C THR A 66 -2.74 -8.78 5.50
N THR A 67 -3.71 -9.63 5.19
CA THR A 67 -3.63 -10.59 4.08
C THR A 67 -3.74 -9.89 2.72
N GLU A 68 -3.13 -10.48 1.68
CA GLU A 68 -3.23 -10.02 0.29
C GLU A 68 -4.69 -9.82 -0.15
N LYS A 69 -5.59 -10.73 0.22
CA LYS A 69 -7.02 -10.64 -0.08
C LYS A 69 -7.66 -9.35 0.45
N ALA A 70 -7.29 -8.93 1.65
CA ALA A 70 -7.78 -7.70 2.25
C ALA A 70 -7.24 -6.47 1.51
N TYR A 71 -5.95 -6.44 1.15
CA TYR A 71 -5.40 -5.36 0.32
C TYR A 71 -6.10 -5.23 -1.04
N ARG A 72 -6.35 -6.35 -1.72
CA ARG A 72 -7.08 -6.35 -3.00
C ARG A 72 -8.51 -5.84 -2.86
N ALA A 73 -9.21 -6.23 -1.79
CA ALA A 73 -10.56 -5.74 -1.52
C ALA A 73 -10.57 -4.22 -1.31
N VAL A 74 -9.57 -3.68 -0.60
CA VAL A 74 -9.42 -2.24 -0.40
C VAL A 74 -9.07 -1.52 -1.70
N ASN A 75 -8.16 -2.07 -2.51
CA ASN A 75 -7.84 -1.53 -3.83
C ASN A 75 -9.09 -1.43 -4.71
N GLN A 76 -9.90 -2.50 -4.75
CA GLN A 76 -11.14 -2.49 -5.51
C GLN A 76 -12.13 -1.45 -4.98
N ARG A 77 -12.27 -1.31 -3.65
CA ARG A 77 -13.12 -0.29 -3.06
C ARG A 77 -12.72 1.13 -3.46
N ILE A 78 -11.42 1.42 -3.48
CA ILE A 78 -10.92 2.73 -3.93
C ILE A 78 -11.31 3.00 -5.39
N ILE A 79 -11.15 2.00 -6.25
CA ILE A 79 -11.50 2.10 -7.67
C ILE A 79 -13.01 2.27 -7.86
N ASP A 80 -13.82 1.47 -7.17
CA ASP A 80 -15.28 1.51 -7.27
C ASP A 80 -15.84 2.86 -6.82
N ASP A 81 -15.27 3.44 -5.76
CA ASP A 81 -15.72 4.72 -5.20
C ASP A 81 -15.03 5.94 -5.86
N GLN A 82 -14.05 5.74 -6.73
CA GLN A 82 -13.16 6.79 -7.26
C GLN A 82 -12.55 7.66 -6.13
N ASP A 83 -12.15 7.02 -5.02
CA ASP A 83 -11.68 7.71 -3.82
C ASP A 83 -10.24 8.20 -3.95
N ALA A 84 -10.06 9.48 -4.26
CA ALA A 84 -8.74 10.09 -4.42
C ALA A 84 -7.89 10.05 -3.13
N HIS A 85 -8.49 10.21 -1.95
CA HIS A 85 -7.74 10.16 -0.69
C HIS A 85 -7.32 8.72 -0.37
N GLY A 86 -8.23 7.76 -0.57
CA GLY A 86 -7.91 6.34 -0.49
C GLY A 86 -6.77 5.94 -1.42
N ALA A 87 -6.80 6.43 -2.67
CA ALA A 87 -5.76 6.21 -3.66
C ALA A 87 -4.40 6.76 -3.22
N TYR A 88 -4.33 8.01 -2.77
CA TYR A 88 -3.10 8.60 -2.23
C TYR A 88 -2.48 7.76 -1.11
N HIS A 89 -3.29 7.34 -0.14
CA HIS A 89 -2.79 6.55 0.99
C HIS A 89 -2.36 5.14 0.59
N ALA A 90 -3.05 4.50 -0.34
CA ALA A 90 -2.65 3.21 -0.90
C ALA A 90 -1.33 3.31 -1.69
N ILE A 91 -1.12 4.37 -2.46
CA ILE A 91 0.15 4.65 -3.14
C ILE A 91 1.27 4.83 -2.11
N ALA A 92 1.05 5.63 -1.06
CA ALA A 92 2.05 5.83 -0.02
C ALA A 92 2.44 4.52 0.68
N MET A 93 1.46 3.65 0.95
CA MET A 93 1.75 2.31 1.49
C MET A 93 2.58 1.47 0.51
N ALA A 94 2.21 1.42 -0.77
CA ALA A 94 2.91 0.65 -1.79
C ALA A 94 4.36 1.11 -2.00
N GLN A 95 4.65 2.40 -1.81
CA GLN A 95 6.03 2.89 -1.87
C GLN A 95 6.89 2.38 -0.71
N THR A 96 6.34 2.31 0.51
CA THR A 96 7.05 1.77 1.67
C THR A 96 7.13 0.25 1.68
N THR A 97 6.23 -0.43 0.97
CA THR A 97 6.16 -1.90 0.88
C THR A 97 5.89 -2.31 -0.57
N PRO A 98 6.94 -2.58 -1.37
CA PRO A 98 6.83 -2.76 -2.83
C PRO A 98 5.93 -3.91 -3.28
N ASP A 99 5.75 -4.94 -2.44
CA ASP A 99 5.01 -6.16 -2.79
C ASP A 99 3.50 -6.08 -2.49
N LEU A 100 2.98 -4.90 -2.10
CA LEU A 100 1.55 -4.74 -1.85
C LEU A 100 0.75 -4.78 -3.17
N PRO A 101 -0.40 -5.46 -3.21
CA PRO A 101 -1.19 -5.66 -4.42
C PRO A 101 -2.07 -4.44 -4.76
N PHE A 102 -1.50 -3.23 -4.71
CA PHE A 102 -2.15 -1.98 -5.12
C PHE A 102 -1.79 -1.64 -6.57
N ASP A 103 -2.78 -1.28 -7.37
CA ASP A 103 -2.57 -0.86 -8.76
C ASP A 103 -2.21 0.63 -8.81
N VAL A 104 -0.95 0.94 -8.47
CA VAL A 104 -0.46 2.33 -8.37
C VAL A 104 -0.75 3.18 -9.61
N PRO A 105 -0.58 2.71 -10.87
CA PRO A 105 -1.00 3.46 -12.05
C PRO A 105 -2.47 3.85 -12.05
N VAL A 106 -3.39 2.92 -11.76
CA VAL A 106 -4.83 3.22 -11.72
C VAL A 106 -5.16 4.17 -10.56
N LEU A 107 -4.56 3.95 -9.40
CA LEU A 107 -4.75 4.83 -8.24
C LEU A 107 -4.25 6.25 -8.51
N LEU A 108 -3.15 6.39 -9.23
CA LEU A 108 -2.64 7.69 -9.64
C LEU A 108 -3.62 8.41 -10.57
N ASP A 109 -4.18 7.71 -11.54
CA ASP A 109 -5.16 8.28 -12.46
C ASP A 109 -6.39 8.79 -11.69
N ILE A 110 -6.82 8.08 -10.63
CA ILE A 110 -7.90 8.54 -9.73
C ILE A 110 -7.51 9.83 -9.01
N VAL A 111 -6.29 9.93 -8.45
CA VAL A 111 -5.83 11.17 -7.78
C VAL A 111 -5.78 12.33 -8.76
N VAL A 112 -5.31 12.11 -9.98
CA VAL A 112 -5.22 13.14 -11.02
C VAL A 112 -6.61 13.61 -11.46
N ALA A 113 -7.57 12.69 -11.61
CA ALA A 113 -8.90 13.01 -12.08
C ALA A 113 -9.83 13.59 -11.00
N HIS A 114 -9.69 13.15 -9.74
CA HIS A 114 -10.65 13.40 -8.67
C HIS A 114 -10.06 14.07 -7.42
N GLY A 115 -8.73 14.17 -7.30
CA GLY A 115 -8.07 14.86 -6.21
C GLY A 115 -8.03 16.38 -6.40
N ASP A 116 -8.07 17.13 -5.30
CA ASP A 116 -7.77 18.56 -5.31
C ASP A 116 -6.28 18.84 -5.58
N GLY A 117 -5.96 20.10 -5.87
CA GLY A 117 -4.59 20.51 -6.20
C GLY A 117 -3.59 20.19 -5.08
N ASP A 118 -4.00 20.32 -3.83
CA ASP A 118 -3.18 20.01 -2.66
C ASP A 118 -2.85 18.52 -2.57
N LEU A 119 -3.83 17.64 -2.81
CA LEU A 119 -3.64 16.20 -2.82
C LEU A 119 -2.75 15.76 -3.98
N GLN A 120 -2.94 16.34 -5.16
CA GLN A 120 -2.08 16.11 -6.32
C GLN A 120 -0.64 16.52 -6.01
N LEU A 121 -0.42 17.71 -5.43
CA LEU A 121 0.91 18.17 -5.05
C LEU A 121 1.57 17.28 -3.99
N ARG A 122 0.81 16.79 -3.00
CA ARG A 122 1.30 15.80 -2.01
C ARG A 122 1.71 14.50 -2.69
N THR A 123 0.93 14.03 -3.66
CA THR A 123 1.23 12.82 -4.43
C THR A 123 2.49 12.98 -5.27
N LEU A 124 2.69 14.15 -5.89
CA LEU A 124 3.94 14.47 -6.60
C LEU A 124 5.16 14.40 -5.66
N LYS A 125 5.07 15.05 -4.50
CA LYS A 125 6.14 15.07 -3.48
C LYS A 125 6.48 13.67 -2.96
N LEU A 126 5.47 12.81 -2.86
CA LEU A 126 5.60 11.42 -2.44
C LEU A 126 6.49 10.64 -3.44
N PHE A 127 6.27 10.76 -4.75
CA PHE A 127 7.12 10.14 -5.78
C PHE A 127 8.53 10.72 -5.85
N ASP A 128 8.71 12.01 -5.57
CA ASP A 128 10.04 12.63 -5.55
C ASP A 128 10.89 12.17 -4.36
N SER A 129 10.25 11.87 -3.23
CA SER A 129 10.92 11.45 -2.00
C SER A 129 11.29 9.96 -2.00
N GLN A 130 10.59 9.16 -2.80
CA GLN A 130 10.81 7.71 -2.95
C GLN A 130 10.70 7.36 -4.44
N PRO A 131 11.84 7.30 -5.18
CA PRO A 131 11.80 7.17 -6.62
C PRO A 131 11.18 5.84 -7.03
N VAL A 132 9.95 5.90 -7.52
CA VAL A 132 9.33 4.81 -8.28
C VAL A 132 9.78 4.98 -9.72
N ASN A 133 10.25 3.91 -10.35
CA ASN A 133 10.85 3.86 -11.69
C ASN A 133 9.88 4.17 -12.85
N ALA A 134 9.00 5.17 -12.74
CA ALA A 134 7.96 5.42 -13.73
C ALA A 134 7.76 6.92 -14.02
N ALA A 135 7.02 7.19 -15.10
CA ALA A 135 6.62 8.50 -15.60
C ALA A 135 5.44 9.26 -14.89
N PRO A 136 4.95 8.94 -13.66
CA PRO A 136 3.86 9.65 -12.97
C PRO A 136 4.02 11.17 -12.86
N ILE A 137 5.26 11.63 -12.68
CA ILE A 137 5.58 12.99 -12.24
C ILE A 137 5.03 14.03 -13.23
N THR A 138 5.28 13.85 -14.54
CA THR A 138 4.85 14.80 -15.57
C THR A 138 3.32 14.91 -15.69
N ARG A 139 2.58 13.83 -15.40
CA ARG A 139 1.10 13.85 -15.49
C ARG A 139 0.48 14.67 -14.35
N ILE A 140 1.02 14.54 -13.14
CA ILE A 140 0.52 15.27 -11.97
C ILE A 140 0.82 16.77 -12.13
N GLU A 141 2.02 17.12 -12.60
CA GLU A 141 2.38 18.52 -12.89
C GLU A 141 1.40 19.16 -13.88
N GLN A 142 1.09 18.47 -14.97
CA GLN A 142 0.14 18.94 -15.98
C GLN A 142 -1.28 19.13 -15.42
N ALA A 143 -1.73 18.23 -14.54
CA ALA A 143 -3.04 18.32 -13.91
C ALA A 143 -3.17 19.57 -13.01
N ILE A 144 -2.15 19.83 -12.18
CA ILE A 144 -2.10 21.02 -11.31
C ILE A 144 -2.12 22.30 -12.14
N LEU A 145 -1.33 22.37 -13.21
CA LEU A 145 -1.28 23.53 -14.09
C LEU A 145 -2.62 23.76 -14.83
N ALA A 146 -3.30 22.70 -15.25
CA ALA A 146 -4.59 22.77 -15.92
C ALA A 146 -5.72 23.22 -14.97
N ALA A 147 -5.66 22.85 -13.69
CA ALA A 147 -6.65 23.27 -12.68
C ALA A 147 -6.64 24.78 -12.42
N GLY A 148 -5.50 25.44 -12.62
CA GLY A 148 -5.39 26.90 -12.55
C GLY A 148 -5.42 27.50 -11.14
N ASP A 149 -5.34 26.69 -10.09
CA ASP A 149 -5.31 27.19 -8.71
C ASP A 149 -3.96 27.84 -8.38
N LYS A 150 -3.98 29.15 -8.18
CA LYS A 150 -2.76 29.95 -8.04
C LYS A 150 -1.91 29.58 -6.81
N PRO A 151 -2.49 29.40 -5.61
CA PRO A 151 -1.74 28.88 -4.45
C PRO A 151 -1.05 27.53 -4.71
N THR A 152 -1.75 26.54 -5.28
CA THR A 152 -1.14 25.24 -5.59
C THR A 152 -0.06 25.38 -6.67
N ILE A 153 -0.25 26.21 -7.68
CA ILE A 153 0.75 26.46 -8.75
C ILE A 153 2.01 27.11 -8.17
N ASP A 154 1.87 28.12 -7.31
CA ASP A 154 3.02 28.78 -6.67
C ASP A 154 3.80 27.77 -5.80
N ALA A 155 3.09 26.90 -5.08
CA ALA A 155 3.69 25.83 -4.28
C ALA A 155 4.38 24.76 -5.15
N LEU A 156 3.83 24.44 -6.32
CA LEU A 156 4.45 23.55 -7.32
C LEU A 156 5.76 24.18 -7.84
N GLN A 157 5.74 25.45 -8.23
CA GLN A 157 6.93 26.14 -8.73
C GLN A 157 8.05 26.20 -7.69
N ALA A 158 7.71 26.49 -6.43
CA ALA A 158 8.66 26.47 -5.33
C ALA A 158 9.28 25.07 -5.13
N HIS A 159 8.46 24.02 -5.21
CA HIS A 159 8.92 22.63 -5.12
C HIS A 159 9.86 22.26 -6.26
N LEU A 160 9.51 22.60 -7.50
CA LEU A 160 10.34 22.33 -8.69
C LEU A 160 11.66 23.11 -8.67
N ALA A 161 11.65 24.38 -8.22
CA ALA A 161 12.86 25.18 -8.07
C ALA A 161 13.83 24.57 -7.04
N GLY A 162 13.32 24.00 -5.95
CA GLY A 162 14.13 23.29 -4.95
C GLY A 162 14.76 21.99 -5.49
N ARG A 163 14.12 21.34 -6.47
CA ARG A 163 14.59 20.10 -7.09
C ARG A 163 15.79 20.30 -8.02
N SER A 164 15.92 21.47 -8.66
CA SER A 164 17.08 21.80 -9.51
C SER A 164 18.32 22.25 -8.72
N ALA A 165 18.20 22.42 -7.41
CA ALA A 165 19.28 22.90 -6.53
C ALA A 165 20.04 21.78 -5.80
N VAL A 166 19.71 20.50 -6.07
CA VAL A 166 20.33 19.30 -5.47
C VAL A 166 21.04 18.48 -6.54
#